data_AF-A0A0X3V6R2-F1
#
_entry.id   AF-A0A0X3V6R2-F1
#
_cell.length_a   1.000
_cell.length_b   1.000
_cell.length_c   1.000
_cell.angle_alpha   90.00
_cell.angle_beta   90.00
_cell.angle_gamma   90.00
#
_symmetry.space_group_name_H-M   'P 1'
#
loop_
_entity.id
_entity.type
_entity.pdbx_description
1 polymer ?
#
loop_
_entity_poly.entity_id
_entity_poly.type
_entity_poly.pdbx_seq_one_letter_code
_entity_poly.pdbx_strand_id
1 'polypeptide(L)'
;MRYERWSEVPAGLVTRTRLADANPPRRPGGPVRARVRDFNWRGKPQTFDLYAVAESVPTTATGRQLAAAAQRRAVGRGCEGCGAVGQLPLLEHDGRRVCAACRHLARLAEKHEALRVRRAELGRWARVLLSERLAVVWVELTAAELTGSGRARPPLAGRVQVADETGLVLEDVLNHRAGHGSTRQCVGRRARVSSCSAPSNAGSGLGGVDVSGVDQCFPQRP
;
A
#
# COMPACT_ATOMS: atom_id res chain seq x y z
N MET A 1 -15.02 -12.39 -19.35
CA MET A 1 -14.61 -11.65 -18.12
C MET A 1 -13.43 -10.74 -18.44
N ARG A 2 -13.35 -9.55 -17.83
CA ARG A 2 -12.30 -8.56 -18.09
C ARG A 2 -11.73 -8.03 -16.76
N TYR A 3 -10.42 -7.88 -16.71
CA TYR A 3 -9.67 -7.30 -15.59
C TYR A 3 -8.95 -6.03 -16.04
N GLU A 4 -8.86 -5.03 -15.16
CA GLU A 4 -8.21 -3.76 -15.50
C GLU A 4 -6.73 -3.73 -15.11
N ARG A 5 -6.28 -4.66 -14.26
CA ARG A 5 -4.88 -4.78 -13.84
C ARG A 5 -4.52 -6.21 -13.45
N TRP A 6 -3.23 -6.55 -13.51
CA TRP A 6 -2.74 -7.89 -13.17
C TRP A 6 -3.03 -8.34 -11.75
N SER A 7 -3.12 -7.43 -10.78
CA SER A 7 -3.40 -7.77 -9.39
C SER A 7 -4.80 -8.36 -9.17
N GLU A 8 -5.71 -8.16 -10.13
CA GLU A 8 -7.08 -8.69 -10.08
C GLU A 8 -7.19 -10.08 -10.71
N VAL A 9 -6.16 -10.54 -11.43
CA VAL A 9 -6.19 -11.81 -12.15
C VAL A 9 -6.02 -12.96 -11.16
N PRO A 10 -7.00 -13.89 -11.07
CA PRO A 10 -6.89 -15.04 -10.18
C PRO A 10 -5.69 -15.94 -10.49
N ALA A 11 -5.16 -16.58 -9.44
CA ALA A 11 -4.15 -17.62 -9.58
C ALA A 11 -4.71 -18.76 -10.45
N GLY A 12 -4.05 -19.07 -11.57
CA GLY A 12 -4.47 -20.11 -12.52
C GLY A 12 -4.85 -19.60 -13.90
N LEU A 13 -4.94 -18.27 -14.10
CA LEU A 13 -5.09 -17.65 -15.41
C LEU A 13 -3.75 -17.06 -15.88
N VAL A 14 -3.34 -17.41 -17.10
CA VAL A 14 -2.05 -16.97 -17.67
C VAL A 14 -2.16 -16.64 -19.15
N THR A 15 -1.22 -15.86 -19.68
CA THR A 15 -1.14 -15.58 -21.12
C THR A 15 -0.60 -16.78 -21.91
N ARG A 16 -0.85 -16.77 -23.23
CA ARG A 16 -0.30 -17.76 -24.16
C ARG A 16 1.24 -17.81 -24.10
N THR A 17 1.90 -16.66 -24.01
CA THR A 17 3.36 -16.58 -23.90
C THR A 17 3.87 -17.26 -22.62
N ARG A 18 3.22 -17.00 -21.47
CA ARG A 18 3.54 -17.67 -20.21
C ARG A 18 3.40 -19.19 -20.28
N LEU A 19 2.42 -19.72 -21.01
CA LEU A 19 2.30 -21.17 -21.25
C LEU A 19 3.42 -21.72 -22.13
N ALA A 20 3.81 -21.00 -23.17
CA ALA A 20 4.91 -21.39 -24.06
C ALA A 20 6.29 -21.40 -23.36
N ASP A 21 6.42 -20.60 -22.31
CA ASP A 21 7.61 -20.50 -21.46
C ASP A 21 7.62 -21.54 -20.32
N ALA A 22 6.54 -22.29 -20.11
CA ALA A 22 6.50 -23.36 -19.11
C ALA A 22 7.47 -24.52 -19.47
N ASN A 23 7.80 -25.36 -18.48
CA ASN A 23 8.62 -26.55 -18.68
C ASN A 23 7.87 -27.82 -18.19
N PRO A 24 7.39 -28.71 -19.09
CA PRO A 24 7.51 -28.62 -20.55
C PRO A 24 6.64 -27.49 -21.14
N PRO A 25 6.97 -26.98 -22.34
CA PRO A 25 6.19 -25.96 -23.01
C PRO A 25 4.76 -26.42 -23.25
N ARG A 26 3.80 -25.54 -22.97
CA ARG A 26 2.37 -25.81 -23.08
C ARG A 26 1.72 -24.91 -24.11
N ARG A 27 0.56 -25.33 -24.59
CA ARG A 27 -0.33 -24.54 -25.44
C ARG A 27 -1.70 -24.42 -24.75
N PRO A 28 -2.45 -23.36 -25.03
CA PRO A 28 -3.85 -23.31 -24.62
C PRO A 28 -4.61 -24.52 -25.19
N GLY A 29 -5.31 -25.27 -24.34
CA GLY A 29 -6.21 -26.35 -24.77
C GLY A 29 -7.69 -25.95 -24.73
N GLY A 30 -8.01 -24.75 -24.27
CA GLY A 30 -9.37 -24.22 -24.15
C GLY A 30 -9.52 -22.79 -24.68
N PRO A 31 -10.75 -22.24 -24.68
CA PRO A 31 -11.02 -20.89 -25.13
C PRO A 31 -10.40 -19.83 -24.18
N VAL A 32 -10.38 -18.58 -24.63
CA VAL A 32 -10.01 -17.45 -23.77
C VAL A 32 -11.00 -17.33 -22.62
N ARG A 33 -10.52 -17.46 -21.38
CA ARG A 33 -11.35 -17.40 -20.17
C ARG A 33 -11.56 -15.96 -19.69
N ALA A 34 -10.55 -15.12 -19.87
CA ALA A 34 -10.62 -13.71 -19.51
C ALA A 34 -9.64 -12.87 -20.34
N ARG A 35 -9.75 -11.55 -20.21
CA ARG A 35 -8.81 -10.58 -20.77
C ARG A 35 -8.34 -9.62 -19.70
N VAL A 36 -7.09 -9.18 -19.76
CA VAL A 36 -6.56 -8.12 -18.90
C VAL A 36 -5.97 -7.01 -19.75
N ARG A 37 -6.29 -5.76 -19.41
CA ARG A 37 -5.69 -4.58 -20.04
C ARG A 37 -4.42 -4.22 -19.26
N ASP A 38 -3.31 -4.05 -19.95
CA ASP A 38 -2.06 -3.56 -19.35
C ASP A 38 -1.15 -2.95 -20.43
N PHE A 39 0.02 -2.46 -20.06
CA PHE A 39 1.04 -1.98 -20.99
C PHE A 39 1.95 -3.12 -21.44
N ASN A 40 2.26 -3.16 -22.72
CA ASN A 40 3.28 -4.07 -23.24
C ASN A 40 4.69 -3.54 -22.95
N TRP A 41 5.71 -4.31 -23.32
CA TRP A 41 7.12 -3.95 -23.12
C TRP A 41 7.56 -2.66 -23.82
N ARG A 42 6.76 -2.13 -24.77
CA ARG A 42 6.98 -0.83 -25.42
C ARG A 42 6.20 0.31 -24.75
N GLY A 43 5.61 0.06 -23.58
CA GLY A 43 4.79 1.04 -22.86
C GLY A 43 3.46 1.37 -23.55
N LYS A 44 2.98 0.54 -24.48
CA LYS A 44 1.69 0.76 -25.17
C LYS A 44 0.59 -0.04 -24.52
N PRO A 45 -0.62 0.53 -24.31
CA PRO A 45 -1.75 -0.21 -23.77
C PRO A 45 -2.14 -1.33 -24.74
N GLN A 46 -2.27 -2.53 -24.20
CA GLN A 46 -2.59 -3.76 -24.91
C GLN A 46 -3.55 -4.60 -24.07
N THR A 47 -4.40 -5.37 -24.74
CA THR A 47 -5.23 -6.38 -24.07
C THR A 47 -4.59 -7.74 -24.25
N PHE A 48 -4.44 -8.47 -23.16
CA PHE A 48 -3.86 -9.81 -23.12
C PHE A 48 -4.95 -10.85 -22.88
N ASP A 49 -5.01 -11.86 -23.73
CA ASP A 49 -5.89 -13.01 -23.54
C ASP A 49 -5.34 -13.95 -22.46
N LEU A 50 -6.22 -14.38 -21.57
CA LEU A 50 -5.92 -15.26 -20.45
C LEU A 50 -6.58 -16.63 -20.66
N TYR A 51 -5.79 -17.67 -20.38
CA TYR A 51 -6.16 -19.07 -20.51
C TYR A 51 -6.01 -19.77 -19.16
N ALA A 52 -6.85 -20.77 -18.90
CA ALA A 52 -6.74 -21.58 -17.71
C ALA A 52 -5.55 -22.54 -17.82
N VAL A 53 -4.68 -22.54 -16.81
CA VAL A 53 -3.52 -23.46 -16.75
C VAL A 53 -3.98 -24.92 -16.72
N ALA A 54 -5.07 -25.22 -16.00
CA ALA A 54 -5.63 -26.57 -15.88
C ALA A 54 -6.09 -27.16 -17.22
N GLU A 55 -6.44 -26.32 -18.19
CA GLU A 55 -6.89 -26.73 -19.53
C GLU A 55 -5.74 -26.76 -20.55
N SER A 56 -4.51 -26.48 -20.12
CA SER A 56 -3.37 -26.43 -21.03
C SER A 56 -2.91 -27.84 -21.43
N VAL A 57 -2.55 -27.99 -22.71
CA VAL A 57 -2.01 -29.24 -23.25
C VAL A 57 -0.50 -29.10 -23.49
N PRO A 58 0.29 -30.18 -23.33
CA PRO A 58 1.68 -30.20 -23.75
C PRO A 58 1.82 -29.84 -25.24
N THR A 59 2.90 -29.17 -25.62
CA THR A 59 3.19 -28.93 -27.04
C THR A 59 3.43 -30.25 -27.79
N THR A 60 3.07 -30.30 -29.07
CA THR A 60 3.36 -31.43 -29.97
C THR A 60 4.83 -31.50 -30.43
N ALA A 61 5.73 -30.82 -29.72
CA ALA A 61 7.13 -30.78 -30.10
C ALA A 61 7.79 -32.13 -29.76
N THR A 62 8.64 -32.63 -30.64
CA THR A 62 9.34 -33.90 -30.41
C THR A 62 10.32 -33.76 -29.24
N GLY A 63 10.67 -34.87 -28.60
CA GLY A 63 11.66 -34.87 -27.50
C GLY A 63 12.99 -34.20 -27.89
N ARG A 64 13.43 -34.36 -29.13
CA ARG A 64 14.63 -33.67 -29.67
C ARG A 64 14.43 -32.16 -29.78
N GLN A 65 13.27 -31.70 -30.22
CA GLN A 65 12.93 -30.27 -30.28
C GLN A 65 12.84 -29.67 -28.87
N LEU A 66 12.29 -30.42 -27.91
CA LEU A 66 12.23 -30.02 -26.50
C LEU A 66 13.62 -29.95 -25.88
N ALA A 67 14.48 -30.94 -26.12
CA ALA A 67 15.86 -30.94 -25.65
C ALA A 67 16.67 -29.77 -26.23
N ALA A 68 16.56 -29.51 -27.54
CA ALA A 68 17.21 -28.37 -28.17
C ALA A 68 16.68 -27.03 -27.64
N ALA A 69 15.37 -26.91 -27.41
CA ALA A 69 14.78 -25.73 -26.79
C ALA A 69 15.21 -25.56 -25.32
N ALA A 70 15.33 -26.66 -24.57
CA ALA A 70 15.82 -26.68 -23.20
C ALA A 70 17.30 -26.24 -23.14
N GLN A 71 18.16 -26.74 -24.03
CA GLN A 71 19.56 -26.31 -24.12
C GLN A 71 19.68 -24.81 -24.41
N ARG A 72 18.88 -24.26 -25.33
CA ARG A 72 18.82 -22.80 -25.58
C ARG A 72 18.33 -21.99 -24.38
N ARG A 73 17.56 -22.61 -23.46
CA ARG A 73 16.97 -21.96 -22.27
C ARG A 73 17.71 -22.25 -20.97
N ALA A 74 18.70 -23.14 -21.00
CA ALA A 74 19.40 -23.69 -19.83
C ALA A 74 20.32 -22.67 -19.15
N VAL A 75 20.70 -21.60 -19.85
CA VAL A 75 21.52 -20.54 -19.27
C VAL A 75 20.67 -19.70 -18.31
N GLY A 76 20.87 -19.88 -17.00
CA GLY A 76 20.35 -18.98 -15.95
C GLY A 76 19.00 -19.34 -15.32
N ARG A 77 18.68 -20.63 -15.14
CA ARG A 77 17.44 -21.08 -14.46
C ARG A 77 17.60 -21.49 -13.00
N GLY A 78 18.84 -21.66 -12.52
CA GLY A 78 19.13 -21.92 -11.12
C GLY A 78 19.00 -20.64 -10.30
N CYS A 79 18.04 -20.61 -9.37
CA CYS A 79 17.90 -19.52 -8.43
C CYS A 79 19.17 -19.39 -7.59
N GLU A 80 19.83 -18.24 -7.64
CA GLU A 80 21.05 -17.96 -6.86
C GLU A 80 20.76 -17.83 -5.34
N GLY A 81 19.49 -17.75 -4.94
CA GLY A 81 19.07 -17.69 -3.53
C GLY A 81 18.81 -19.06 -2.88
N CYS A 82 18.11 -19.96 -3.57
CA CYS A 82 17.71 -21.26 -2.99
C CYS A 82 18.16 -22.48 -3.80
N GLY A 83 18.87 -22.29 -4.92
CA GLY A 83 19.31 -23.37 -5.81
C GLY A 83 18.20 -24.00 -6.66
N ALA A 84 16.93 -23.67 -6.42
CA ALA A 84 15.82 -24.24 -7.17
C ALA A 84 15.91 -23.88 -8.66
N VAL A 85 15.66 -24.87 -9.52
CA VAL A 85 15.61 -24.68 -10.98
C VAL A 85 14.18 -24.29 -11.37
N GLY A 86 13.99 -23.01 -11.71
CA GLY A 86 12.69 -22.48 -12.08
C GLY A 86 12.28 -22.86 -13.50
N GLN A 87 11.00 -23.22 -13.68
CA GLN A 87 10.42 -23.36 -15.02
C GLN A 87 10.28 -22.00 -15.73
N LEU A 88 10.13 -20.92 -14.97
CA LEU A 88 10.01 -19.55 -15.45
C LEU A 88 11.35 -18.81 -15.44
N PRO A 89 11.50 -17.69 -16.18
CA PRO A 89 12.71 -16.86 -16.09
C PRO A 89 12.92 -16.36 -14.66
N LEU A 90 14.17 -16.38 -14.20
CA LEU A 90 14.52 -15.80 -12.92
C LEU A 90 14.38 -14.27 -12.98
N LEU A 91 14.09 -13.68 -11.84
CA LEU A 91 13.95 -12.25 -11.68
C LEU A 91 15.26 -11.69 -11.14
N GLU A 92 15.67 -10.53 -11.62
CA GLU A 92 16.80 -9.82 -11.05
C GLU A 92 16.39 -9.11 -9.75
N HIS A 93 17.21 -9.27 -8.73
CA HIS A 93 17.08 -8.59 -7.44
C HIS A 93 18.46 -8.48 -6.80
N ASP A 94 18.89 -7.24 -6.54
CA ASP A 94 20.19 -6.93 -5.91
C ASP A 94 21.38 -7.60 -6.61
N GLY A 95 21.44 -7.49 -7.94
CA GLY A 95 22.49 -8.09 -8.77
C GLY A 95 22.42 -9.63 -8.89
N ARG A 96 21.45 -10.29 -8.25
CA ARG A 96 21.27 -11.74 -8.29
C ARG A 96 20.06 -12.16 -9.10
N ARG A 97 20.13 -13.33 -9.73
CA ARG A 97 18.98 -13.95 -10.41
C ARG A 97 18.27 -14.93 -9.47
N VAL A 98 17.08 -14.56 -9.04
CA VAL A 98 16.32 -15.30 -8.02
C VAL A 98 14.93 -15.70 -8.51
N CYS A 99 14.36 -16.76 -7.93
CA CYS A 99 12.99 -17.15 -8.20
C CYS A 99 11.99 -16.16 -7.57
N ALA A 100 10.73 -16.19 -8.01
CA ALA A 100 9.69 -15.29 -7.50
C ALA A 100 9.50 -15.38 -5.98
N ALA A 101 9.64 -16.58 -5.39
CA ALA A 101 9.55 -16.78 -3.95
C ALA A 101 10.71 -16.10 -3.20
N CYS A 102 11.96 -16.35 -3.62
CA CYS A 102 13.13 -15.70 -3.03
C CYS A 102 13.08 -14.17 -3.14
N ARG A 103 12.63 -13.63 -4.28
CA ARG A 103 12.41 -12.19 -4.45
C ARG A 103 11.35 -11.67 -3.47
N HIS A 104 10.26 -12.40 -3.29
CA HIS A 104 9.21 -12.00 -2.36
C HIS A 104 9.71 -12.00 -0.91
N LEU A 105 10.43 -13.03 -0.50
CA LEU A 105 11.05 -13.11 0.83
C LEU A 105 12.05 -11.98 1.07
N ALA A 106 12.89 -11.66 0.08
CA ALA A 106 13.82 -10.54 0.17
C ALA A 106 13.10 -9.20 0.36
N ARG A 107 12.05 -8.93 -0.44
CA ARG A 107 11.20 -7.74 -0.26
C ARG A 107 10.49 -7.68 1.09
N LEU A 108 10.04 -8.81 1.61
CA LEU A 108 9.45 -8.89 2.95
C LEU A 108 10.49 -8.54 4.02
N ALA A 109 11.71 -9.06 3.90
CA ALA A 109 12.81 -8.74 4.80
C ALA A 109 13.17 -7.24 4.75
N GLU A 110 13.29 -6.65 3.54
CA GLU A 110 13.49 -5.21 3.36
C GLU A 110 12.37 -4.40 4.06
N LYS A 111 11.11 -4.84 3.89
CA LYS A 111 9.98 -4.15 4.50
C LYS A 111 9.98 -4.29 6.02
N HIS A 112 10.30 -5.46 6.54
CA HIS A 112 10.43 -5.69 7.98
C HIS A 112 11.53 -4.81 8.57
N GLU A 113 12.68 -4.71 7.92
CA GLU A 113 13.77 -3.85 8.37
C GLU A 113 13.37 -2.37 8.35
N ALA A 114 12.75 -1.90 7.26
CA ALA A 114 12.23 -0.53 7.18
C ALA A 114 11.21 -0.24 8.30
N LEU A 115 10.32 -1.20 8.60
CA LEU A 115 9.36 -1.08 9.70
C LEU A 115 10.04 -1.12 11.07
N ARG A 116 11.13 -1.89 11.24
CA ARG A 116 11.92 -1.94 12.48
C ARG A 116 12.56 -0.59 12.78
N VAL A 117 13.22 0.00 11.78
CA VAL A 117 13.78 1.36 11.87
C VAL A 117 12.67 2.37 12.18
N ARG A 118 11.56 2.31 11.45
CA ARG A 118 10.43 3.22 11.65
C ARG A 118 9.80 3.06 13.04
N ARG A 119 9.72 1.85 13.57
CA ARG A 119 9.22 1.60 14.94
C ARG A 119 10.09 2.27 16.00
N ALA A 120 11.42 2.25 15.83
CA ALA A 120 12.32 2.93 16.76
C ALA A 120 12.14 4.46 16.71
N GLU A 121 11.98 5.03 15.50
CA GLU A 121 11.66 6.45 15.32
C GLU A 121 10.32 6.83 15.95
N LEU A 122 9.27 6.07 15.64
CA LEU A 122 7.93 6.27 16.19
C LEU A 122 7.95 6.11 17.72
N GLY A 123 8.75 5.20 18.26
CA GLY A 123 8.91 5.03 19.70
C GLY A 123 9.61 6.22 20.37
N ARG A 124 10.60 6.85 19.72
CA ARG A 124 11.21 8.09 20.21
C ARG A 124 10.23 9.25 20.14
N TRP A 125 9.54 9.39 19.01
CA TRP A 125 8.51 10.41 18.81
C TRP A 125 7.38 10.27 19.85
N ALA A 126 6.90 9.05 20.08
CA ALA A 126 5.88 8.76 21.07
C ALA A 126 6.36 9.09 22.50
N ARG A 127 7.63 8.80 22.84
CA ARG A 127 8.19 9.16 24.16
C ARG A 127 8.22 10.68 24.38
N VAL A 128 8.60 11.45 23.37
CA VAL A 128 8.57 12.92 23.46
C VAL A 128 7.13 13.39 23.63
N LEU A 129 6.21 12.89 22.81
CA LEU A 129 4.79 13.20 22.89
C LEU A 129 4.21 12.88 24.29
N LEU A 130 4.57 11.72 24.86
CA LEU A 130 4.13 11.22 26.16
C LEU A 130 4.85 11.86 27.36
N SER A 131 5.92 12.63 27.14
CA SER A 131 6.63 13.31 28.22
C SER A 131 5.99 14.64 28.63
N GLU A 132 5.09 15.16 27.79
CA GLU A 132 4.27 16.34 28.10
C GLU A 132 2.90 15.92 28.67
N ARG A 133 2.17 16.86 29.27
CA ARG A 133 0.78 16.62 29.70
C ARG A 133 -0.04 16.33 28.45
N LEU A 134 -0.52 15.10 28.31
CA LEU A 134 -1.25 14.67 27.14
C LEU A 134 -2.74 14.69 27.36
N ALA A 135 -3.44 15.01 26.29
CA ALA A 135 -4.86 14.79 26.19
C ALA A 135 -5.12 13.93 24.96
N VAL A 136 -5.74 12.77 25.15
CA VAL A 136 -6.25 11.92 24.08
C VAL A 136 -7.57 12.52 23.59
N VAL A 137 -7.57 13.02 22.37
CA VAL A 137 -8.78 13.54 21.71
C VAL A 137 -9.38 12.45 20.84
N TRP A 138 -10.54 11.94 21.25
CA TRP A 138 -11.34 10.99 20.49
C TRP A 138 -12.46 11.74 19.75
N VAL A 139 -12.53 11.56 18.43
CA VAL A 139 -13.56 12.20 17.60
C VAL A 139 -14.42 11.13 16.94
N GLU A 140 -15.70 11.11 17.31
CA GLU A 140 -16.70 10.20 16.75
C GLU A 140 -17.62 10.99 15.82
N LEU A 141 -17.59 10.69 14.52
CA LEU A 141 -18.39 11.40 13.52
C LEU A 141 -19.62 10.57 13.17
N THR A 142 -20.80 11.15 13.37
CA THR A 142 -22.06 10.54 12.92
C THR A 142 -22.22 10.79 11.43
N ALA A 143 -22.07 9.75 10.63
CA ALA A 143 -22.23 9.82 9.18
C ALA A 143 -23.65 10.29 8.80
N ALA A 144 -23.72 11.12 7.77
CA ALA A 144 -24.98 11.45 7.11
C ALA A 144 -25.30 10.40 6.05
N GLU A 145 -26.58 10.14 5.82
CA GLU A 145 -27.01 9.35 4.66
C GLU A 145 -26.46 9.94 3.36
N LEU A 146 -26.13 9.06 2.42
CA LEU A 146 -25.74 9.48 1.08
C LEU A 146 -26.90 10.26 0.43
N THR A 147 -26.55 11.20 -0.43
CA THR A 147 -27.56 11.85 -1.29
C THR A 147 -28.28 10.82 -2.17
N GLY A 148 -29.45 11.15 -2.71
CA GLY A 148 -30.14 10.31 -3.70
C GLY A 148 -29.32 10.00 -4.96
N SER A 149 -28.23 10.74 -5.22
CA SER A 149 -27.26 10.48 -6.28
C SER A 149 -26.00 9.72 -5.80
N GLY A 150 -25.98 9.22 -4.58
CA GLY A 150 -24.89 8.42 -4.01
C GLY A 150 -23.67 9.23 -3.52
N ARG A 151 -23.70 10.57 -3.60
CA ARG A 151 -22.61 11.42 -3.08
C ARG A 151 -22.61 11.47 -1.56
N ALA A 152 -21.41 11.43 -0.98
CA ALA A 152 -21.18 11.60 0.45
C ALA A 152 -21.62 13.00 0.92
N ARG A 153 -22.29 13.04 2.08
CA ARG A 153 -22.64 14.28 2.77
C ARG A 153 -21.69 14.51 3.95
N PRO A 154 -21.49 15.77 4.38
CA PRO A 154 -20.77 16.05 5.63
C PRO A 154 -21.46 15.36 6.82
N PRO A 155 -20.71 14.98 7.87
CA PRO A 155 -21.28 14.34 9.06
C PRO A 155 -22.32 15.23 9.76
N LEU A 156 -23.36 14.60 10.31
CA LEU A 156 -24.48 15.27 11.00
C LEU A 156 -24.07 15.85 12.35
N ALA A 157 -23.21 15.11 13.04
CA ALA A 157 -22.67 15.49 14.33
C ALA A 157 -21.25 14.95 14.48
N GLY A 158 -20.50 15.57 15.38
CA GLY A 158 -19.23 15.05 15.87
C GLY A 158 -19.23 15.11 17.39
N ARG A 159 -18.98 13.98 18.05
CA ARG A 159 -18.65 13.95 19.48
C ARG A 159 -17.14 14.05 19.62
N VAL A 160 -16.67 14.97 20.44
CA VAL A 160 -15.26 15.14 20.78
C VAL A 160 -15.10 14.86 22.26
N GLN A 161 -14.42 13.77 22.60
CA GLN A 161 -14.05 13.44 23.96
C GLN A 161 -12.56 13.72 24.14
N VAL A 162 -12.21 14.35 25.24
CA VAL A 162 -10.84 14.66 25.61
C VAL A 162 -10.60 14.00 26.97
N ALA A 163 -9.62 13.11 27.05
CA ALA A 163 -9.22 12.47 28.31
C ALA A 163 -7.74 12.67 28.56
N ASP A 164 -7.31 12.75 29.81
CA ASP A 164 -5.89 12.78 30.16
C ASP A 164 -5.22 11.39 30.09
N GLU A 165 -3.94 11.31 30.44
CA GLU A 165 -3.18 10.06 30.45
C GLU A 165 -3.71 8.99 31.43
N THR A 166 -4.51 9.38 32.42
CA THR A 166 -5.14 8.46 33.39
C THR A 166 -6.48 7.93 32.92
N GLY A 167 -7.00 8.45 31.80
CA GLY A 167 -8.34 8.16 31.29
C GLY A 167 -9.42 9.02 31.95
N LEU A 168 -9.06 10.05 32.73
CA LEU A 168 -10.01 11.02 33.25
C LEU A 168 -10.50 11.90 32.10
N VAL A 169 -11.82 11.90 31.88
CA VAL A 169 -12.43 12.76 30.87
C VAL A 169 -12.32 14.21 31.31
N LEU A 170 -11.57 15.01 30.54
CA LEU A 170 -11.38 16.43 30.73
C LEU A 170 -12.53 17.24 30.09
N GLU A 171 -12.94 16.85 28.88
CA GLU A 171 -14.02 17.48 28.10
C GLU A 171 -14.80 16.41 27.32
N ASP A 172 -16.13 16.58 27.17
CA ASP A 172 -16.97 15.76 26.28
C ASP A 172 -17.99 16.68 25.60
N VAL A 173 -17.77 16.96 24.31
CA VAL A 173 -18.53 17.94 23.53
C VAL A 173 -19.21 17.27 22.35
N LEU A 174 -20.53 17.27 22.33
CA LEU A 174 -21.32 16.88 21.17
C LEU A 174 -21.64 18.11 20.30
N ASN A 175 -20.99 18.21 19.15
CA ASN A 175 -21.25 19.24 18.17
C ASN A 175 -22.23 18.73 17.11
N HIS A 176 -23.47 19.20 17.19
CA HIS A 176 -24.40 19.06 16.08
C HIS A 176 -24.08 20.13 15.03
N ARG A 177 -23.94 19.73 13.76
CA ARG A 177 -24.01 20.72 12.69
C ARG A 177 -25.46 21.18 12.58
N ALA A 178 -25.77 22.33 13.18
CA ALA A 178 -26.99 23.04 12.85
C ALA A 178 -26.95 23.33 11.35
N GLY A 179 -28.01 22.93 10.63
CA GLY A 179 -28.25 23.44 9.28
C GLY A 179 -28.13 24.97 9.30
N HIS A 180 -27.59 25.55 8.23
CA HIS A 180 -27.32 26.99 8.12
C HIS A 180 -28.50 27.81 8.68
N GLY A 181 -28.37 28.38 9.89
CA GLY A 181 -29.45 29.18 10.48
C GLY A 181 -29.65 29.16 12.00
N SER A 182 -28.69 28.79 12.85
CA SER A 182 -28.81 29.14 14.28
C SER A 182 -27.47 29.20 15.01
N THR A 183 -27.17 30.39 15.52
CA THR A 183 -26.14 30.67 16.53
C THR A 183 -26.29 29.72 17.70
N ARG A 184 -25.29 28.86 17.98
CA ARG A 184 -25.19 28.13 19.25
C ARG A 184 -24.05 28.65 20.09
N GLN A 185 -24.44 28.92 21.32
CA GLN A 185 -23.70 29.39 22.46
C GLN A 185 -22.80 28.24 22.95
N CYS A 186 -21.48 28.41 22.90
CA CYS A 186 -20.56 27.52 23.61
C CYS A 186 -20.63 27.86 25.10
N VAL A 187 -21.34 27.07 25.90
CA VAL A 187 -21.20 27.08 27.36
C VAL A 187 -20.23 25.97 27.73
N GLY A 188 -18.94 26.30 27.70
CA GLY A 188 -17.85 25.42 28.09
C GLY A 188 -16.61 26.27 28.40
N ARG A 189 -15.95 25.99 29.54
CA ARG A 189 -14.71 26.69 29.93
C ARG A 189 -13.69 26.50 28.81
N ARG A 190 -13.16 27.59 28.27
CA ARG A 190 -12.09 27.54 27.26
C ARG A 190 -10.82 26.93 27.87
N ALA A 191 -10.56 25.66 27.64
CA ALA A 191 -9.20 25.16 27.63
C ALA A 191 -8.50 25.70 26.37
N ARG A 192 -7.33 26.34 26.53
CA ARG A 192 -6.47 26.71 25.39
C ARG A 192 -5.93 25.41 24.79
N VAL A 193 -6.54 24.95 23.70
CA VAL A 193 -5.95 23.93 22.83
C VAL A 193 -4.91 24.63 21.97
N SER A 194 -3.63 24.42 22.27
CA SER A 194 -2.54 24.76 21.36
C SER A 194 -2.55 23.71 20.24
N SER A 195 -3.09 24.08 19.08
CA SER A 195 -3.02 23.23 17.89
C SER A 195 -1.60 23.28 17.32
N CYS A 196 -0.76 22.33 17.72
CA CYS A 196 0.46 22.04 16.96
C CYS A 196 0.07 21.27 15.70
N SER A 197 -0.04 21.98 14.58
CA SER A 197 -0.21 21.38 13.26
C SER A 197 0.90 20.36 13.02
N ALA A 198 0.54 19.11 12.76
CA ALA A 198 1.48 18.11 12.30
C ALA A 198 2.15 18.60 10.99
N PRO A 199 3.47 18.42 10.81
CA PRO A 199 4.11 18.76 9.55
C PRO A 199 3.47 17.93 8.44
N SER A 200 2.88 18.62 7.47
CA SER A 200 2.40 18.04 6.23
C SER A 200 3.59 17.38 5.52
N ASN A 201 3.61 16.04 5.47
CA ASN A 201 4.51 15.29 4.61
C ASN A 201 4.09 15.52 3.15
N ALA A 202 4.56 16.62 2.57
CA ALA A 202 4.57 16.86 1.14
C ALA A 202 6.04 16.89 0.67
N GLY A 203 6.37 15.96 -0.21
CA GLY A 203 7.47 16.14 -1.16
C GLY A 203 8.85 15.74 -0.66
N SER A 204 9.25 14.53 -1.04
CA SER A 204 10.66 14.17 -1.21
C SER A 204 11.29 15.14 -2.23
N GLY A 205 12.16 16.03 -1.76
CA GLY A 205 12.95 16.93 -2.58
C GLY A 205 14.17 17.38 -1.78
N LEU A 206 15.35 16.92 -2.21
CA LEU A 206 16.64 17.26 -1.62
C LEU A 206 16.87 18.78 -1.68
N GLY A 207 17.13 19.40 -0.52
CA GLY A 207 17.54 20.80 -0.41
C GLY A 207 17.79 21.15 1.05
N GLY A 208 19.06 21.27 1.45
CA GLY A 208 19.44 21.66 2.80
C GLY A 208 19.00 23.09 3.11
N VAL A 209 18.49 23.31 4.32
CA VAL A 209 18.26 24.64 4.87
C VAL A 209 18.69 24.64 6.34
N ASP A 210 19.59 25.57 6.63
CA ASP A 210 20.11 25.96 7.94
C ASP A 210 18.98 26.46 8.85
N VAL A 211 19.02 26.11 10.15
CA VAL A 211 18.08 26.64 11.15
C VAL A 211 18.86 27.21 12.33
N SER A 212 19.23 28.49 12.19
CA SER A 212 19.54 29.37 13.32
C SER A 212 18.34 30.30 13.51
N GLY A 213 17.69 30.25 14.67
CA GLY A 213 16.53 31.09 14.96
C GLY A 213 15.83 30.68 16.26
N VAL A 214 16.44 31.06 17.38
CA VAL A 214 15.84 31.01 18.72
C VAL A 214 15.02 32.29 18.89
N ASP A 215 13.70 32.17 19.07
CA ASP A 215 12.89 33.25 19.64
C ASP A 215 12.18 32.76 20.90
N GLN A 216 12.65 33.28 22.03
CA GLN A 216 12.04 33.18 23.35
C GLN A 216 11.06 34.35 23.52
N CYS A 217 9.84 34.09 23.98
CA CYS A 217 8.95 35.13 24.51
C CYS A 217 8.66 34.88 25.98
N PHE A 218 9.20 35.74 26.84
CA PHE A 218 8.85 35.90 28.25
C PHE A 218 7.60 36.79 28.39
N PRO A 219 6.70 36.54 29.35
CA PRO A 219 5.71 37.53 29.77
C PRO A 219 6.26 38.38 30.92
N GLN A 220 6.15 39.71 30.81
CA GLN A 220 6.31 40.64 31.93
C GLN A 220 5.01 40.76 32.74
N ARG A 221 5.20 40.80 34.07
CA ARG A 221 4.22 41.22 35.09
C ARG A 221 4.08 42.75 35.10
N PRO A 222 2.98 43.28 35.66
CA PRO A 222 2.99 43.61 37.11
C PRO A 222 2.17 42.65 37.97
#